data_AF-A0A7W1AXT3-F1
#
_entry.id   AF-A0A7W1AXT3-F1
#
_cell.length_a   1.000
_cell.length_b   1.000
_cell.length_c   1.000
_cell.angle_alpha   90.00
_cell.angle_beta   90.00
_cell.angle_gamma   90.00
#
_symmetry.space_group_name_H-M   'P 1'
#
loop_
_entity.id
_entity.type
_entity.pdbx_description
1 polymer ?
#
loop_
_entity_poly.entity_id
_entity_poly.type
_entity_poly.pdbx_seq_one_letter_code
_entity_poly.pdbx_strand_id
1 'polypeptide(L)'
;MPDFPLDVLPTGVRQFVETQSAVVGCDPSALTMAALVNFSAALDHRFGLKLMRNGDWWASPRLWVLLVGDPSRKKTPIINTAIRELEKHQDRLRDEYEAALARHLQAGGELKDGPIKPPAPARCERYHHRDARRNPVSP
;
A
#
# COMPACT_ATOMS: atom_id res chain seq x y z
N MET A 1 17.80 21.78 4.89
CA MET A 1 16.55 21.12 5.32
C MET A 1 16.92 20.11 6.38
N PRO A 2 16.13 19.97 7.46
CA PRO A 2 16.37 18.92 8.45
C PRO A 2 16.20 17.55 7.80
N ASP A 3 16.92 16.56 8.32
CA ASP A 3 16.85 15.19 7.82
C ASP A 3 15.47 14.57 8.09
N PHE A 4 15.06 13.66 7.21
CA PHE A 4 13.80 12.95 7.37
C PHE A 4 13.88 11.97 8.56
N PRO A 5 12.92 12.01 9.51
CA PRO A 5 12.97 11.20 10.71
C PRO A 5 12.55 9.76 10.42
N LEU A 6 13.51 8.91 10.03
CA LEU A 6 13.26 7.50 9.69
C LEU A 6 12.78 6.65 10.87
N ASP A 7 13.00 7.11 12.10
CA ASP A 7 12.61 6.44 13.34
C ASP A 7 11.09 6.43 13.58
N VAL A 8 10.33 7.28 12.90
CA VAL A 8 8.86 7.26 12.96
C VAL A 8 8.25 6.09 12.18
N LEU A 9 9.03 5.45 11.30
CA LEU A 9 8.57 4.36 10.47
C LEU A 9 8.61 3.03 11.23
N PRO A 10 7.65 2.11 10.98
CA PRO A 10 7.76 0.74 11.45
C PRO A 10 9.07 0.10 10.96
N THR A 11 9.68 -0.75 11.78
CA THR A 11 11.03 -1.30 11.54
C THR A 11 11.22 -1.89 10.14
N GLY A 12 10.25 -2.66 9.63
CA GLY A 12 10.35 -3.24 8.28
C GLY A 12 10.34 -2.19 7.16
N VAL A 13 9.52 -1.13 7.31
CA VAL A 13 9.45 -0.03 6.34
C VAL A 13 10.72 0.80 6.41
N ARG A 14 11.23 1.07 7.62
CA ARG A 14 12.49 1.79 7.83
C ARG A 14 13.65 1.08 7.13
N GLN A 15 13.82 -0.23 7.38
CA GLN A 15 14.89 -1.02 6.77
C GLN A 15 14.76 -1.06 5.24
N PHE A 16 13.53 -1.18 4.72
CA PHE A 16 13.27 -1.10 3.29
C PHE A 16 13.72 0.24 2.70
N VAL A 17 13.32 1.36 3.32
CA VAL A 17 13.66 2.71 2.85
C VAL A 17 15.18 2.95 2.93
N GLU A 18 15.81 2.65 4.05
CA GLU A 18 17.27 2.82 4.23
C GLU A 18 18.05 2.04 3.17
N THR A 19 17.68 0.77 2.95
CA THR A 19 18.38 -0.08 1.98
C THR A 19 18.14 0.37 0.54
N GLN A 20 16.87 0.56 0.16
CA GLN A 20 16.53 0.86 -1.23
C GLN A 20 16.90 2.30 -1.63
N SER A 21 16.87 3.26 -0.71
CA SER A 21 17.33 4.63 -1.00
C SER A 21 18.83 4.68 -1.26
N ALA A 22 19.62 3.88 -0.54
CA ALA A 22 21.05 3.72 -0.80
C ALA A 22 21.32 3.06 -2.18
N VAL A 23 20.58 2.01 -2.54
CA VAL A 23 20.73 1.32 -3.84
C VAL A 23 20.34 2.23 -5.01
N VAL A 24 19.20 2.91 -4.92
CA VAL A 24 18.74 3.83 -5.97
C VAL A 24 19.58 5.11 -5.97
N GLY A 25 20.18 5.47 -4.84
CA GLY A 25 20.85 6.74 -4.61
C GLY A 25 19.87 7.91 -4.66
N CYS A 26 18.71 7.77 -4.02
CA CYS A 26 17.65 8.77 -3.95
C CYS A 26 17.43 9.26 -2.52
N ASP A 27 16.65 10.33 -2.40
CA ASP A 27 16.27 10.86 -1.11
C ASP A 27 15.33 9.87 -0.36
N PRO A 28 15.66 9.49 0.90
CA PRO A 28 14.84 8.57 1.69
C PRO A 28 13.42 9.07 1.95
N SER A 29 13.20 10.39 2.04
CA SER A 29 11.86 10.93 2.24
C SER A 29 10.98 10.70 1.02
N ALA A 30 11.52 10.92 -0.20
CA ALA A 30 10.78 10.66 -1.44
C ALA A 30 10.40 9.17 -1.58
N LEU A 31 11.31 8.27 -1.22
CA LEU A 31 11.03 6.83 -1.23
C LEU A 31 10.02 6.42 -0.16
N THR A 32 10.08 7.03 1.02
CA THR A 32 9.08 6.80 2.08
C THR A 32 7.69 7.22 1.61
N MET A 33 7.55 8.39 0.98
CA MET A 33 6.27 8.86 0.48
C MET A 33 5.71 7.93 -0.61
N ALA A 34 6.57 7.40 -1.49
CA ALA A 34 6.17 6.41 -2.48
C ALA A 34 5.72 5.09 -1.83
N ALA A 35 6.41 4.62 -0.79
CA ALA A 35 6.02 3.43 -0.04
C ALA A 35 4.67 3.59 0.68
N LEU A 36 4.39 4.77 1.25
CA LEU A 36 3.10 5.06 1.89
C LEU A 36 1.93 5.02 0.90
N VAL A 37 2.12 5.55 -0.31
CA VAL A 37 1.10 5.43 -1.38
C VAL A 37 0.95 3.98 -1.81
N ASN A 38 2.03 3.21 -1.89
CA ASN A 38 1.96 1.78 -2.20
C ASN A 38 1.12 1.01 -1.17
N PHE A 39 1.27 1.31 0.12
CA PHE A 39 0.40 0.74 1.15
C PHE A 39 -1.05 1.19 0.99
N SER A 40 -1.28 2.46 0.68
CA SER A 40 -2.63 2.96 0.41
C SER A 40 -3.29 2.24 -0.77
N ALA A 41 -2.54 1.93 -1.83
CA ALA A 41 -3.03 1.18 -2.99
C ALA A 41 -3.34 -0.30 -2.65
N ALA A 42 -2.57 -0.90 -1.74
CA ALA A 42 -2.80 -2.27 -1.28
C ALA A 42 -3.99 -2.40 -0.30
N LEU A 43 -4.35 -1.31 0.39
CA LEU A 43 -5.46 -1.29 1.35
C LEU A 43 -6.81 -1.19 0.65
N ASP A 44 -7.72 -2.09 0.98
CA ASP A 44 -9.10 -2.05 0.47
C ASP A 44 -9.96 -0.97 1.16
N HIS A 45 -11.09 -0.60 0.55
CA HIS A 45 -12.09 0.33 1.09
C HIS A 45 -12.72 -0.09 2.43
N ARG A 46 -12.36 -1.27 2.93
CA ARG A 46 -12.84 -1.85 4.19
C ARG A 46 -12.09 -1.34 5.41
N PHE A 47 -10.92 -0.73 5.21
CA PHE A 47 -10.13 -0.15 6.30
C PHE A 47 -10.64 1.24 6.65
N GLY A 48 -10.89 1.47 7.95
CA GLY A 48 -11.20 2.79 8.50
C GLY A 48 -10.16 3.17 9.56
N LEU A 49 -9.59 4.36 9.42
CA LEU A 49 -8.66 4.92 10.39
C LEU A 49 -9.38 5.87 11.34
N LYS A 50 -9.23 5.64 12.65
CA LYS A 50 -9.72 6.56 13.68
C LYS A 50 -8.59 7.50 14.10
N LEU A 51 -8.52 8.67 13.48
CA LEU A 51 -7.44 9.63 13.75
C LEU A 51 -7.59 10.30 15.13
N MET A 52 -8.83 10.53 15.58
CA MET A 52 -9.12 11.13 16.88
C MET A 52 -9.66 10.09 17.84
N ARG A 53 -8.99 9.89 18.98
CA ARG A 53 -9.39 8.88 19.99
C ARG A 53 -10.86 9.04 20.43
N ASN A 54 -11.25 10.29 20.68
CA ASN A 54 -12.57 10.65 21.22
C ASN A 54 -13.53 11.21 20.16
N GLY A 55 -13.15 11.21 18.87
CA GLY A 55 -14.05 11.61 17.79
C GLY A 55 -14.84 10.41 17.25
N ASP A 56 -15.95 10.65 16.57
CA ASP A 56 -16.73 9.59 15.90
C ASP A 56 -16.42 9.45 14.41
N TRP A 57 -15.48 10.26 13.91
CA TRP A 57 -15.10 10.30 12.51
C TRP A 57 -14.03 9.27 12.15
N TRP A 58 -14.21 8.66 10.97
CA TRP A 58 -13.32 7.66 10.39
C TRP A 58 -12.82 8.13 9.02
N ALA A 59 -11.50 8.06 8.82
CA ALA A 59 -10.88 8.38 7.55
C ALA A 59 -10.63 7.11 6.72
N SER A 60 -10.80 7.19 5.41
CA SER A 60 -10.28 6.16 4.50
C SER A 60 -8.76 6.34 4.35
N PRO A 61 -7.95 5.26 4.38
CA PRO A 61 -6.49 5.33 4.19
C PRO A 61 -6.14 5.49 2.69
N ARG A 62 -6.65 6.55 2.06
CA ARG A 62 -6.41 6.89 0.64
C ARG A 62 -5.43 8.05 0.55
N LEU A 63 -4.22 7.77 0.12
CA LEU A 63 -3.14 8.72 -0.03
C LEU A 63 -2.84 8.95 -1.51
N TRP A 64 -2.57 10.21 -1.85
CA TRP A 64 -2.11 10.64 -3.16
C TRP A 64 -0.84 11.45 -2.95
N VAL A 65 0.26 11.06 -3.59
CA VAL A 65 1.55 11.76 -3.51
C VAL A 65 1.99 12.13 -4.91
N LEU A 66 2.50 13.35 -5.04
CA LEU A 66 3.16 13.83 -6.25
C LEU A 66 4.62 14.13 -5.94
N LEU A 67 5.55 13.46 -6.63
CA LEU A 67 6.98 13.74 -6.53
C LEU A 67 7.38 14.85 -7.53
N VAL A 68 7.64 16.06 -7.00
CA VAL A 68 8.06 17.23 -7.79
C VAL A 68 9.58 17.41 -7.68
N GLY A 69 10.22 17.86 -8.77
CA GLY A 69 11.67 18.01 -8.88
C GLY A 69 12.13 18.06 -10.33
N ASP A 70 13.39 18.38 -10.55
CA ASP A 70 13.95 18.45 -11.91
C ASP A 70 13.90 17.10 -12.65
N PRO A 71 13.90 17.12 -13.99
CA PRO A 71 14.19 15.91 -14.76
C PRO A 71 15.50 15.27 -14.27
N SER A 72 15.59 13.95 -14.34
CA SER A 72 16.72 13.15 -13.84
C SER A 72 16.88 13.06 -12.31
N ARG A 73 15.96 13.60 -11.50
CA ARG A 73 15.94 13.42 -10.03
C ARG A 73 15.42 12.04 -9.56
N LYS A 74 15.60 11.00 -10.39
CA LYS A 74 15.26 9.60 -10.07
C LYS A 74 13.80 9.34 -9.65
N LYS A 75 12.85 10.19 -10.07
CA LYS A 75 11.42 10.04 -9.75
C LYS A 75 10.86 8.68 -10.19
N THR A 76 11.06 8.31 -11.45
CA THR A 76 10.60 7.02 -11.98
C THR A 76 11.29 5.83 -11.28
N PRO A 77 12.63 5.82 -11.09
CA PRO A 77 13.28 4.80 -10.27
C PRO A 77 12.73 4.66 -8.85
N ILE A 78 12.42 5.78 -8.17
CA ILE A 78 11.83 5.77 -6.82
C ILE A 78 10.46 5.07 -6.84
N ILE A 79 9.59 5.48 -7.77
CA ILE A 79 8.24 4.94 -7.90
C ILE A 79 8.32 3.43 -8.20
N ASN A 80 9.09 3.03 -9.21
CA ASN A 80 9.24 1.62 -9.59
C ASN A 80 9.77 0.77 -8.43
N THR A 81 10.73 1.29 -7.66
CA THR A 81 11.29 0.56 -6.51
C THR A 81 10.25 0.36 -5.41
N ALA A 82 9.42 1.37 -5.14
CA ALA A 82 8.38 1.28 -4.12
C ALA A 82 7.25 0.31 -4.50
N ILE A 83 6.84 0.28 -5.78
CA ILE A 83 5.70 -0.53 -6.24
C ILE A 83 6.08 -1.97 -6.64
N ARG A 84 7.36 -2.25 -6.92
CA ARG A 84 7.83 -3.53 -7.47
C ARG A 84 7.26 -4.77 -6.77
N GLU A 85 7.27 -4.79 -5.44
CA GLU A 85 6.78 -5.96 -4.71
C GLU A 85 5.24 -6.05 -4.76
N LEU A 86 4.53 -4.93 -4.79
CA LEU A 86 3.07 -4.92 -4.97
C LEU A 86 2.70 -5.43 -6.36
N GLU A 87 3.40 -5.00 -7.40
CA GLU A 87 3.20 -5.46 -8.78
C GLU A 87 3.43 -6.97 -8.88
N LYS A 88 4.51 -7.51 -8.33
CA LYS A 88 4.75 -8.97 -8.29
C LYS A 88 3.62 -9.74 -7.61
N HIS A 89 3.10 -9.21 -6.49
CA HIS A 89 1.97 -9.82 -5.82
C HIS A 89 0.70 -9.76 -6.67
N GLN A 90 0.45 -8.64 -7.35
CA GLN A 90 -0.68 -8.46 -8.25
C GLN A 90 -0.60 -9.41 -9.44
N ASP A 91 0.58 -9.56 -10.05
CA ASP A 91 0.82 -10.43 -11.21
C ASP A 91 0.57 -11.90 -10.83
N ARG A 92 1.10 -12.34 -9.69
CA ARG A 92 0.81 -13.68 -9.18
C ARG A 92 -0.68 -13.94 -8.98
N LEU A 93 -1.40 -12.99 -8.36
CA LEU A 93 -2.84 -13.12 -8.15
C LEU A 93 -3.61 -13.13 -9.48
N ARG A 94 -3.12 -12.41 -10.48
CA ARG A 94 -3.66 -12.42 -11.84
C ARG A 94 -3.45 -13.78 -12.51
N ASP A 95 -2.26 -14.35 -12.44
CA ASP A 95 -1.97 -15.68 -12.98
C ASP A 95 -2.87 -16.76 -12.34
N GLU A 96 -3.02 -16.72 -11.01
CA GLU A 96 -3.90 -17.61 -10.26
C GLU A 96 -5.37 -17.47 -10.71
N TYR A 97 -5.82 -16.23 -10.95
CA TYR A 97 -7.14 -15.92 -11.46
C TYR A 97 -7.34 -16.43 -12.90
N GLU A 98 -6.38 -16.20 -13.80
CA GLU A 98 -6.44 -16.66 -15.19
C GLU A 98 -6.49 -18.19 -15.28
N ALA A 99 -5.70 -18.89 -14.46
CA ALA A 99 -5.75 -20.35 -14.37
C ALA A 99 -7.06 -20.88 -13.79
N ALA A 100 -7.68 -20.15 -12.85
CA ALA A 100 -9.01 -20.50 -12.33
C ALA A 100 -10.11 -20.27 -13.39
N LEU A 101 -10.03 -19.16 -14.13
CA LEU A 101 -10.91 -18.84 -15.24
C LEU A 101 -10.86 -19.92 -16.32
N ALA A 102 -9.66 -20.31 -16.77
CA ALA A 102 -9.48 -21.36 -17.77
C ALA A 102 -10.12 -22.70 -17.36
N ARG A 103 -9.94 -23.13 -16.11
CA ARG A 103 -10.56 -24.35 -15.56
C ARG A 103 -12.09 -24.27 -15.54
N HIS A 104 -12.64 -23.11 -15.22
CA HIS A 104 -14.08 -22.91 -15.16
C HIS A 104 -14.73 -22.97 -16.55
N LEU A 105 -14.11 -22.33 -17.55
CA LEU A 105 -14.57 -22.37 -18.94
C LEU A 105 -14.55 -23.80 -19.50
N GLN A 106 -13.50 -24.57 -19.18
CA GLN A 106 -13.41 -25.99 -19.57
C GLN A 106 -14.48 -26.88 -18.91
N ALA A 107 -14.92 -26.53 -17.70
CA ALA A 107 -15.99 -27.23 -17.00
C ALA A 107 -17.41 -26.86 -17.49
N GLY A 108 -17.52 -26.11 -18.59
CA GLY A 108 -18.80 -25.69 -19.17
C GLY A 108 -19.44 -24.49 -18.48
N GLY A 109 -18.67 -23.75 -17.67
CA GLY A 109 -19.13 -22.49 -17.09
C GLY A 109 -19.30 -21.42 -18.17
N GLU A 110 -20.51 -20.89 -18.32
CA GLU A 110 -20.76 -19.74 -19.19
C GLU A 110 -20.11 -18.48 -18.62
N LEU A 111 -19.50 -17.67 -19.49
CA LEU A 111 -19.20 -16.27 -19.19
C LEU A 111 -20.53 -15.53 -19.08
N LYS A 112 -21.13 -15.48 -17.88
CA LYS A 112 -22.21 -14.53 -17.60
C LYS A 112 -21.64 -13.12 -17.77
N ASP A 113 -22.37 -12.22 -18.45
CA ASP A 113 -21.94 -10.85 -18.75
C ASP A 113 -21.28 -10.15 -17.55
N GLY A 114 -19.94 -10.20 -17.50
CA GLY A 114 -19.14 -9.67 -16.40
C GLY A 114 -17.91 -10.55 -16.07
N PRO A 115 -16.87 -9.99 -15.43
CA PRO A 115 -15.76 -10.78 -14.93
C PRO A 115 -16.27 -11.84 -13.95
N ILE A 116 -15.71 -13.06 -14.02
CA ILE A 116 -15.99 -14.11 -13.03
C ILE A 116 -15.77 -13.51 -11.66
N LYS A 117 -16.83 -13.46 -10.86
CA LYS A 117 -16.73 -13.04 -9.46
C LYS A 117 -16.13 -14.25 -8.73
N PRO A 118 -14.86 -14.23 -8.30
CA PRO A 118 -14.36 -15.25 -7.38
C PRO A 118 -15.35 -15.36 -6.21
N PRO A 119 -15.46 -16.53 -5.53
CA PRO A 119 -16.33 -16.67 -4.37
C PRO A 119 -16.11 -15.44 -3.50
N ALA A 120 -17.20 -14.69 -3.25
CA ALA A 120 -17.10 -13.37 -2.63
C ALA A 120 -16.18 -13.55 -1.42
N PRO A 121 -15.04 -12.84 -1.36
CA PRO A 121 -14.12 -13.02 -0.26
C PRO A 121 -14.95 -12.92 1.01
N ALA A 122 -14.78 -13.87 1.94
CA ALA A 122 -15.55 -13.92 3.18
C ALA A 122 -15.71 -12.49 3.68
N ARG A 123 -16.97 -12.05 3.88
CA ARG A 123 -17.29 -10.64 4.12
C ARG A 123 -16.32 -10.10 5.15
N CYS A 124 -15.30 -9.36 4.72
CA CYS A 124 -14.26 -8.97 5.65
C CYS A 124 -14.93 -8.01 6.63
N GLU A 125 -14.84 -8.36 7.91
CA GLU A 125 -15.25 -7.46 8.97
C GLU A 125 -14.50 -6.14 8.80
N ARG A 126 -15.21 -5.04 9.08
CA ARG A 126 -14.64 -3.70 8.91
C ARG A 126 -13.50 -3.57 9.92
N TYR A 127 -12.25 -3.55 9.42
CA TYR A 127 -11.07 -3.46 10.25
C TYR A 127 -10.90 -2.04 10.76
N HIS A 128 -11.09 -1.88 12.07
CA HIS A 128 -11.02 -0.63 12.79
C HIS A 128 -9.72 -0.56 13.60
N HIS A 129 -8.68 0.05 13.05
CA HIS A 129 -7.44 0.25 13.80
C HIS A 129 -7.54 1.52 14.65
N ARG A 130 -7.39 1.35 15.97
CA ARG A 130 -7.16 2.44 16.93
C ARG A 130 -5.69 2.41 17.36
N ASP A 131 -4.81 3.15 16.70
CA ASP A 131 -3.48 3.43 17.26
C ASP A 131 -3.38 4.90 17.64
N ALA A 132 -3.38 5.17 18.94
CA ALA A 132 -3.08 6.46 19.52
C ALA A 132 -2.11 6.20 20.68
N ARG A 133 -0.86 5.82 20.36
CA ARG A 133 0.16 5.60 21.39
C ARG A 133 0.37 6.88 22.21
N ARG A 134 0.32 6.69 23.52
CA ARG A 134 0.57 7.64 24.59
C ARG A 134 1.92 8.34 24.36
N ASN A 135 1.93 9.67 24.21
CA ASN A 135 3.09 10.44 24.64
C ASN A 135 2.97 10.56 26.16
N PRO A 136 3.95 10.11 26.98
CA PRO A 136 3.89 10.37 28.41
C PRO A 136 4.05 11.87 28.62
N VAL A 137 2.93 12.57 28.79
CA VAL A 137 2.94 13.88 29.46
C VAL A 137 3.38 13.58 30.90
N SER A 138 4.60 13.95 31.24
CA SER A 138 5.12 13.97 32.60
C SER A 138 5.26 15.43 33.05
N PRO A 139 5.20 15.66 34.36
CA PRO A 139 4.28 16.59 35.03
C PRO A 139 4.62 18.08 34.91
#